data_AF-A0A7J4VDW9-F1
#
_entry.id   AF-A0A7J4VDW9-F1
#
_cell.length_a   1.000
_cell.length_b   1.000
_cell.length_c   1.000
_cell.angle_alpha   90.00
_cell.angle_beta   90.00
_cell.angle_gamma   90.00
#
_symmetry.space_group_name_H-M   'P 1'
#
loop_
_entity.id
_entity.type
_entity.pdbx_description
1 polymer ?
#
loop_
_entity_poly.entity_id
_entity_poly.type
_entity_poly.pdbx_seq_one_letter_code
_entity_poly.pdbx_strand_id
1 'polypeptide(L)' 'MAITNEKILKALSTVIEPDLKKDLVSLNMIKNLSIDGNNISFDLVLTTPAC' A
#
# COMPACT_ATOMS: atom_id res chain seq x y z
N MET A 1 5.81 -20.61 4.03
CA MET A 1 6.13 -19.22 4.43
C MET A 1 4.83 -18.43 4.39
N ALA A 2 4.34 -17.94 5.53
CA ALA A 2 3.12 -17.14 5.55
C ALA A 2 3.41 -15.72 5.02
N ILE A 3 2.48 -15.18 4.23
CA ILE A 3 2.48 -13.76 3.86
C ILE A 3 1.97 -12.98 5.08
N THR A 4 2.77 -12.02 5.55
CA THR A 4 2.45 -11.20 6.71
C THR A 4 2.26 -9.75 6.29
N ASN A 5 1.45 -9.01 7.06
CA ASN A 5 1.22 -7.58 6.84
C ASN A 5 2.53 -6.79 6.76
N GLU A 6 3.50 -7.08 7.64
CA GLU A 6 4.82 -6.43 7.60
C GLU A 6 5.55 -6.64 6.27
N LYS A 7 5.52 -7.86 5.71
CA LYS A 7 6.16 -8.13 4.42
C LYS A 7 5.49 -7.36 3.29
N ILE A 8 4.16 -7.28 3.31
CA ILE A 8 3.39 -6.53 2.32
C ILE A 8 3.67 -5.03 2.44
N LEU A 9 3.60 -4.47 3.65
CA LEU A 9 3.90 -3.06 3.89
C LEU A 9 5.33 -2.71 3.49
N LYS A 10 6.30 -3.56 3.80
CA LYS A 10 7.70 -3.36 3.38
C LYS A 10 7.88 -3.40 1.87
N ALA A 11 7.14 -4.27 1.17
CA ALA A 11 7.15 -4.30 -0.29
C ALA A 11 6.50 -3.03 -0.87
N LEU A 12 5.34 -2.62 -0.35
CA LEU A 12 4.63 -1.42 -0.77
C LEU A 12 5.41 -0.13 -0.47
N SER A 13 6.22 -0.10 0.59
CA SER A 13 7.05 1.06 0.91
C SER A 13 8.19 1.28 -0.09
N THR A 14 8.49 0.31 -0.97
CA THR A 14 9.45 0.51 -2.06
C THR A 14 8.85 1.30 -3.23
N VAL A 15 7.52 1.40 -3.28
CA VAL A 15 6.82 2.17 -4.31
C VAL A 15 6.74 3.62 -3.84
N ILE A 16 7.49 4.47 -4.53
CA ILE A 16 7.53 5.92 -4.27
C ILE A 16 6.54 6.62 -5.18
N GLU A 17 5.72 7.47 -4.60
CA GLU A 17 4.83 8.38 -5.32
C GLU A 17 5.68 9.51 -5.93
N PRO A 18 5.73 9.66 -7.27
CA PRO A 18 6.67 10.57 -7.94
C PRO A 18 6.40 12.06 -7.64
N ASP A 19 5.17 12.44 -7.35
CA ASP A 19 4.78 13.83 -7.10
C ASP A 19 5.22 14.28 -5.70
N LEU A 20 4.86 13.48 -4.68
CA LEU A 20 5.20 13.74 -3.28
C LEU A 20 6.59 13.22 -2.86
N LYS A 21 7.24 12.40 -3.68
CA LYS A 21 8.54 11.72 -3.42
C LYS A 21 8.56 10.96 -2.09
N LYS A 22 7.41 10.42 -1.68
CA LYS A 22 7.23 9.62 -0.47
C LYS A 22 6.61 8.27 -0.82
N ASP A 23 6.83 7.28 0.03
CA ASP A 23 6.28 5.95 -0.19
C ASP A 23 4.77 5.90 0.10
N LEU A 24 4.07 5.00 -0.60
CA LEU A 24 2.62 4.85 -0.49
C LEU A 24 2.15 4.51 0.94
N VAL A 25 3.00 3.86 1.73
CA VAL A 25 2.70 3.46 3.12
C VAL A 25 2.80 4.66 4.05
N SER A 26 3.88 5.45 3.97
CA SER A 26 4.06 6.69 4.73
C SER A 26 3.02 7.74 4.39
N LEU A 27 2.52 7.75 3.15
CA LEU A 27 1.44 8.62 2.71
C LEU A 27 0.05 8.16 3.21
N ASN A 28 -0.04 7.07 3.97
CA ASN A 28 -1.31 6.47 4.42
C ASN A 28 -2.30 6.21 3.25
N MET A 29 -1.77 5.89 2.07
CA MET A 29 -2.59 5.64 0.87
C MET A 29 -3.12 4.21 0.84
N ILE A 30 -2.54 3.27 1.59
CA ILE A 30 -2.99 1.88 1.65
C ILE A 30 -3.99 1.71 2.80
N LYS A 31 -5.21 1.26 2.49
CA LYS A 31 -6.26 0.92 3.47
C LYS A 31 -6.82 -0.47 3.21
N ASN A 32 -7.55 -1.01 4.18
CA ASN A 32 -8.27 -2.29 4.06
C ASN A 32 -7.42 -3.44 3.49
N LEU A 33 -6.17 -3.56 3.95
CA LEU A 33 -5.29 -4.66 3.55
C LEU A 33 -5.89 -5.99 4.04
N SER A 34 -6.23 -6.86 3.10
CA SER A 34 -6.73 -8.21 3.32
C SER A 34 -5.80 -9.21 2.66
N ILE A 35 -5.51 -10.29 3.39
CA ILE A 35 -4.63 -11.37 2.94
C ILE A 35 -5.44 -12.66 3.03
N ASP A 36 -5.75 -13.25 1.88
CA ASP A 36 -6.44 -14.53 1.74
C ASP A 36 -5.48 -15.55 1.11
N GLY A 37 -4.70 -16.22 1.95
CA GLY A 37 -3.67 -17.17 1.53
C GLY A 37 -2.61 -16.54 0.64
N ASN A 38 -2.78 -16.68 -0.68
CA ASN A 38 -1.92 -16.12 -1.72
C ASN A 38 -2.50 -14.87 -2.40
N ASN A 39 -3.76 -14.54 -2.13
CA ASN A 39 -4.40 -13.34 -2.65
C ASN A 39 -4.23 -12.20 -1.64
N ILE A 40 -3.75 -11.05 -2.13
CA ILE A 40 -3.61 -9.84 -1.35
C ILE A 40 -4.47 -8.77 -2.01
N SER A 41 -5.36 -8.17 -1.25
CA SER A 41 -6.22 -7.07 -1.69
C SER A 41 -6.05 -5.90 -0.74
N PHE A 42 -6.03 -4.68 -1.28
CA PHE A 42 -5.98 -3.46 -0.48
C PHE A 42 -6.61 -2.32 -1.27
N ASP A 43 -7.13 -1.35 -0.54
CA ASP A 43 -7.67 -0.12 -1.11
C ASP A 43 -6.56 0.91 -1.21
N LEU A 44 -6.40 1.49 -2.39
CA LEU A 44 -5.48 2.61 -2.61
C LEU A 44 -6.29 3.92 -2.62
N VAL A 45 -6.05 4.76 -1.62
CA VAL A 45 -6.65 6.08 -1.49
C VAL A 45 -5.75 7.11 -2.16
N LEU A 46 -6.23 7.69 -3.26
CA LEU A 46 -5.57 8.82 -3.92
C LEU A 46 -5.90 10.11 -3.15
N THR A 47 -4.88 10.81 -2.66
CA THR A 47 -5.04 12.01 -1.82
C THR A 47 -5.40 13.27 -2.61
N THR A 48 -5.72 13.14 -3.91
CA THR A 48 -6.29 14.21 -4.72
C THR A 48 -7.72 13.84 -5.15
N PRO A 49 -8.76 14.51 -4.61
CA PRO A 49 -10.15 14.38 -5.07
C PRO A 49 -10.40 15.08 -6.42
N ALA A 50 -9.37 15.18 -7.27
CA ALA A 50 -9.43 15.93 -8.52
C ALA A 50 -9.77 14.98 -9.69
N CYS A 51 -11.03 14.54 -9.72
CA CYS A 51 -11.73 14.27 -10.96
C CYS A 51 -12.99 15.15 -10.99
#